data_AF-A0A420HML7-F1
#
_entry.id   AF-A0A420HML7-F1
#
_cell.length_a   1.000
_cell.length_b   1.000
_cell.length_c   1.000
_cell.angle_alpha   90.00
_cell.angle_beta   90.00
_cell.angle_gamma   90.00
#
_symmetry.space_group_name_H-M   'P 1'
#
loop_
_entity.id
_entity.type
_entity.pdbx_description
1 polymer ?
#
loop_
_entity_poly.entity_id
_entity_poly.type
_entity_poly.pdbx_seq_one_letter_code
_entity_poly.pdbx_strand_id
1 'polypeptide(L)'
;MGRRRADKNKPYSIYIVSSKETMMYILKRINGLIRLKIPGFKEACILYNLDYIEANYNIALYDPNFAGLVDRDGSIVFNYAGNRIECNLEFKYNEYTSKLNFDNTILHSKPFIIKRAKSSKSGGPKDYISIAFKFQSIILRCKILFPGGESRRVGGFPDGNPGGDRVMKIKSFFEIRKYKTSPKHSLEHRIYSNFFLVIIIAGKETVHNLYEPKILSDLNP
;
A
#
# COMPACT_ATOMS: atom_id res chain seq x y z
N MET A 1 10.00 22.00 -15.06
CA MET A 1 9.95 20.58 -14.60
C MET A 1 11.01 20.37 -13.52
N GLY A 2 10.79 19.43 -12.58
CA GLY A 2 11.67 19.22 -11.42
C GLY A 2 12.90 18.35 -11.70
N ARG A 3 13.80 18.26 -10.71
CA ARG A 3 15.04 17.47 -10.75
C ARG A 3 14.99 16.28 -9.80
N ARG A 4 15.57 15.15 -10.21
CA ARG A 4 15.79 13.98 -9.34
C ARG A 4 17.24 13.95 -8.87
N ARG A 5 17.46 13.64 -7.60
CA ARG A 5 18.80 13.51 -7.00
C ARG A 5 18.82 12.31 -6.04
N ALA A 6 19.90 11.54 -6.05
CA ALA A 6 20.14 10.50 -5.04
C ALA A 6 20.43 11.13 -3.67
N ASP A 7 19.82 10.58 -2.61
CA ASP A 7 20.18 10.95 -1.25
C ASP A 7 21.52 10.30 -0.89
N LYS A 8 22.48 11.10 -0.44
CA LYS A 8 23.87 10.66 -0.29
C LYS A 8 23.92 9.49 0.70
N ASN A 9 24.52 8.38 0.29
CA ASN A 9 24.73 7.16 1.09
C ASN A 9 23.44 6.44 1.54
N LYS A 10 22.30 6.70 0.90
CA LYS A 10 21.04 5.98 1.18
C LYS A 10 20.42 5.48 -0.12
N PRO A 11 19.66 4.36 -0.09
CA PRO A 11 18.96 3.84 -1.26
C PRO A 11 17.70 4.66 -1.59
N TYR A 12 17.75 6.00 -1.44
CA TYR A 12 16.61 6.90 -1.62
C TYR A 12 16.88 7.91 -2.73
N SER A 13 15.82 8.32 -3.41
CA SER A 13 15.85 9.38 -4.41
C SER A 13 14.90 10.50 -4.00
N ILE A 14 15.30 11.74 -4.29
CA ILE A 14 14.54 12.95 -3.96
C ILE A 14 14.16 13.64 -5.26
N TYR A 15 12.87 13.96 -5.40
CA TYR A 15 12.37 14.84 -6.47
C TYR A 15 12.17 16.25 -5.92
N ILE A 16 12.75 17.25 -6.59
CA ILE A 16 12.77 18.64 -6.14
C ILE A 16 12.25 19.55 -7.26
N VAL A 17 11.34 20.45 -6.92
CA VAL A 17 10.88 21.54 -7.79
C VAL A 17 11.33 22.86 -7.17
N SER A 18 12.08 23.68 -7.92
CA SER A 18 12.64 24.95 -7.43
C SER A 18 12.17 26.18 -8.18
N SER A 19 11.57 26.02 -9.36
CA SER A 19 11.03 27.15 -10.15
C SER A 19 9.65 27.56 -9.66
N LYS A 20 9.40 28.87 -9.54
CA LYS A 20 8.10 29.43 -9.15
C LYS A 20 6.98 28.99 -10.08
N GLU A 21 7.22 28.97 -11.38
CA GLU A 21 6.23 28.63 -12.42
C GLU A 21 5.75 27.18 -12.28
N THR A 22 6.69 26.24 -12.12
CA THR A 22 6.34 24.82 -11.93
C THR A 22 5.64 24.61 -10.57
N MET A 23 6.04 25.30 -9.51
CA MET A 23 5.37 25.19 -8.21
C MET A 23 3.93 25.69 -8.29
N MET A 24 3.73 26.88 -8.89
CA MET A 24 2.40 27.44 -9.14
C MET A 24 1.52 26.47 -9.94
N TYR A 25 2.08 25.86 -10.99
CA TYR A 25 1.38 24.84 -11.78
C TYR A 25 0.92 23.65 -10.93
N ILE A 26 1.78 23.15 -10.05
CA ILE A 26 1.46 22.04 -9.15
C ILE A 26 0.38 22.45 -8.15
N LEU A 27 0.54 23.58 -7.47
CA LEU A 27 -0.42 24.07 -6.46
C LEU A 27 -1.82 24.20 -7.06
N LYS A 28 -1.95 24.82 -8.25
CA LYS A 28 -3.24 24.95 -8.95
C LYS A 28 -3.89 23.60 -9.28
N ARG A 29 -3.09 22.57 -9.60
CA ARG A 29 -3.60 21.23 -9.97
C ARG A 29 -4.03 20.39 -8.77
N ILE A 30 -3.39 20.57 -7.62
CA ILE A 30 -3.68 19.79 -6.43
C ILE A 30 -4.63 20.51 -5.45
N ASN A 31 -4.89 21.79 -5.66
CA ASN A 31 -5.87 22.55 -4.88
C ASN A 31 -7.26 21.88 -4.99
N GLY A 32 -7.95 21.70 -3.86
CA GLY A 32 -9.20 20.92 -3.80
C GLY A 32 -9.02 19.40 -3.82
N LEU A 33 -7.80 18.87 -3.99
CA LEU A 33 -7.50 17.43 -3.93
C LEU A 33 -6.70 17.03 -2.68
N ILE A 34 -5.92 17.95 -2.10
CA ILE A 34 -5.12 17.69 -0.91
C ILE A 34 -6.02 17.52 0.32
N ARG A 35 -5.82 16.42 1.06
CA ARG A 35 -6.61 16.04 2.27
C ARG A 35 -5.75 15.83 3.52
N LEU A 36 -4.44 15.78 3.34
CA LEU A 36 -3.44 15.63 4.39
C LEU A 36 -2.43 16.77 4.30
N LYS A 37 -1.74 17.08 5.42
CA LYS A 37 -0.75 18.18 5.49
C LYS A 37 -1.32 19.55 5.06
N ILE A 38 -2.62 19.77 5.30
CA ILE A 38 -3.35 20.97 4.90
C ILE A 38 -2.73 22.28 5.41
N PRO A 39 -2.22 22.38 6.66
CA PRO A 39 -1.63 23.63 7.14
C PRO A 39 -0.49 24.15 6.25
N GLY A 40 0.47 23.29 5.91
CA GLY A 40 1.57 23.67 5.02
C GLY A 40 1.13 23.93 3.58
N PHE A 41 0.03 23.30 3.13
CA PHE A 41 -0.54 23.61 1.81
C PHE A 41 -1.23 24.99 1.79
N LYS A 42 -1.95 25.36 2.86
CA LYS A 42 -2.56 26.69 3.02
C LYS A 42 -1.50 27.79 3.01
N GLU A 43 -0.39 27.60 3.73
CA GLU A 43 0.75 28.53 3.70
C GLU A 43 1.32 28.69 2.28
N ALA A 44 1.42 27.60 1.53
CA ALA A 44 1.85 27.65 0.14
C ALA A 44 0.84 28.38 -0.76
N CYS A 45 -0.47 28.18 -0.57
CA CYS A 45 -1.51 28.93 -1.28
C CYS A 45 -1.38 30.45 -1.03
N ILE A 46 -1.18 30.87 0.22
CA ILE A 46 -0.99 32.27 0.59
C ILE A 46 0.25 32.86 -0.09
N LEU A 47 1.39 32.15 -0.03
CA LEU A 47 2.65 32.62 -0.63
C LEU A 47 2.55 32.84 -2.15
N TYR A 48 1.66 32.10 -2.81
CA TYR A 48 1.46 32.13 -4.26
C TYR A 48 0.18 32.88 -4.67
N ASN A 49 -0.49 33.58 -3.75
CA ASN A 49 -1.76 34.30 -3.98
C ASN A 49 -2.84 33.43 -4.63
N LEU A 50 -3.05 32.22 -4.09
CA LEU A 50 -4.10 31.30 -4.51
C LEU A 50 -5.15 31.15 -3.41
N ASP A 51 -6.42 31.20 -3.78
CA ASP A 51 -7.51 30.86 -2.87
C ASP A 51 -7.50 29.35 -2.60
N TYR A 52 -7.45 28.97 -1.32
CA TYR A 52 -7.48 27.57 -0.91
C TYR A 52 -8.89 26.99 -1.10
N ILE A 53 -8.97 25.82 -1.74
CA ILE A 53 -10.21 25.06 -1.92
C ILE A 53 -10.14 23.82 -1.02
N GLU A 54 -11.12 23.67 -0.13
CA GLU A 54 -11.19 22.49 0.74
C GLU A 54 -11.61 21.24 -0.06
N ALA A 55 -10.88 20.15 0.13
CA ALA A 55 -11.15 18.89 -0.55
C ALA A 55 -12.34 18.14 0.07
N ASN A 56 -13.03 17.33 -0.74
CA ASN A 56 -14.04 16.40 -0.24
C ASN A 56 -13.38 15.21 0.48
N TYR A 57 -13.65 15.03 1.78
CA TYR A 57 -13.08 13.96 2.59
C TYR A 57 -13.79 12.61 2.45
N ASN A 58 -14.93 12.55 1.76
CA ASN A 58 -15.57 11.30 1.38
C ASN A 58 -14.86 10.75 0.14
N ILE A 59 -14.06 9.71 0.33
CA ILE A 59 -13.30 9.09 -0.75
C ILE A 59 -14.22 8.11 -1.49
N ALA A 60 -14.36 8.31 -2.80
CA ALA A 60 -15.25 7.51 -3.63
C ALA A 60 -14.69 6.11 -3.92
N LEU A 61 -15.57 5.24 -4.42
CA LEU A 61 -15.17 3.92 -4.92
C LEU A 61 -14.16 4.09 -6.06
N TYR A 62 -13.01 3.40 -5.97
CA TYR A 62 -11.90 3.49 -6.94
C TYR A 62 -11.24 4.86 -7.09
N ASP A 63 -11.41 5.77 -6.12
CA ASP A 63 -10.72 7.05 -6.14
C ASP A 63 -9.18 6.85 -6.11
N PRO A 64 -8.42 7.41 -7.07
CA PRO A 64 -6.96 7.31 -7.13
C PRO A 64 -6.26 7.78 -5.85
N ASN A 65 -6.87 8.71 -5.11
CA ASN A 65 -6.33 9.19 -3.83
C ASN A 65 -6.19 8.06 -2.81
N PHE A 66 -7.10 7.08 -2.81
CA PHE A 66 -6.99 5.93 -1.90
C PHE A 66 -5.73 5.11 -2.20
N ALA A 67 -5.47 4.81 -3.47
CA ALA A 67 -4.27 4.09 -3.89
C ALA A 67 -2.99 4.86 -3.53
N GLY A 68 -2.97 6.18 -3.75
CA GLY A 68 -1.83 7.03 -3.37
C GLY A 68 -1.60 7.08 -1.85
N LEU A 69 -2.66 7.04 -1.05
CA LEU A 69 -2.54 6.97 0.42
C LEU A 69 -2.01 5.61 0.89
N VAL A 70 -2.47 4.52 0.28
CA VAL A 70 -1.98 3.16 0.57
C VAL A 70 -0.51 3.01 0.18
N ASP A 71 -0.09 3.55 -0.96
CA ASP A 71 1.31 3.49 -1.40
C ASP A 71 2.24 4.30 -0.47
N ARG A 72 1.78 5.47 0.01
CA ARG A 72 2.60 6.37 0.83
C ARG A 72 2.66 6.00 2.31
N ASP A 73 1.52 5.68 2.93
CA ASP A 73 1.41 5.42 4.38
C ASP A 73 0.73 4.08 4.72
N GLY A 74 0.35 3.30 3.71
CA GLY A 74 -0.35 2.03 3.93
C GLY A 74 0.60 0.90 4.30
N SER A 75 0.02 -0.09 4.98
CA SER A 75 0.66 -1.37 5.26
C SER A 75 -0.29 -2.51 4.92
N ILE A 76 0.22 -3.48 4.17
CA ILE A 76 -0.51 -4.72 3.86
C ILE A 76 0.05 -5.80 4.78
N VAL A 77 -0.79 -6.27 5.70
CA VAL A 77 -0.41 -7.27 6.70
C VAL A 77 -1.07 -8.60 6.34
N PHE A 78 -0.25 -9.63 6.21
CA PHE A 78 -0.72 -10.99 6.04
C PHE A 78 -0.78 -11.70 7.39
N ASN A 79 -1.99 -12.02 7.85
CA ASN A 79 -2.21 -12.80 9.07
C ASN A 79 -2.43 -14.27 8.71
N TYR A 80 -1.37 -15.06 8.86
CA TYR A 80 -1.36 -16.50 8.57
C TYR A 80 -2.34 -17.29 9.43
N ALA A 81 -2.26 -17.16 10.75
CA ALA A 81 -3.11 -17.87 11.69
C ALA A 81 -4.60 -17.58 11.41
N GLY A 82 -4.93 -16.33 11.07
CA GLY A 82 -6.27 -15.88 10.72
C GLY A 82 -6.71 -16.16 9.28
N ASN A 83 -5.81 -16.55 8.36
CA ASN A 83 -6.07 -16.63 6.91
C ASN A 83 -6.65 -15.32 6.34
N ARG A 84 -6.08 -14.18 6.75
CA ARG A 84 -6.60 -12.83 6.44
C ARG A 84 -5.49 -11.96 5.87
N ILE A 85 -5.86 -11.09 4.92
CA ILE A 85 -5.05 -9.96 4.49
C ILE A 85 -5.73 -8.71 5.01
N GLU A 86 -4.95 -7.82 5.63
CA GLU A 86 -5.40 -6.55 6.14
C GLU A 86 -4.68 -5.42 5.42
N CYS A 87 -5.42 -4.41 4.97
CA CYS A 87 -4.86 -3.16 4.52
C CYS A 87 -5.06 -2.12 5.61
N ASN A 88 -3.98 -1.59 6.17
CA ASN A 88 -4.01 -0.66 7.29
C ASN A 88 -3.44 0.68 6.85
N LEU A 89 -4.20 1.74 7.03
CA LEU A 89 -3.73 3.13 6.96
C LEU A 89 -3.65 3.67 8.38
N GLU A 90 -2.57 4.35 8.73
CA GLU A 90 -2.44 4.98 10.05
C GLU A 90 -1.87 6.39 9.93
N PHE A 91 -2.57 7.37 10.53
CA PHE A 91 -2.20 8.77 10.51
C PHE A 91 -2.17 9.35 11.93
N LYS A 92 -1.48 10.48 12.10
CA LYS A 92 -1.60 11.28 13.32
C LYS A 92 -2.98 11.94 13.35
N TYR A 93 -3.71 11.78 14.46
CA TYR A 93 -5.04 12.36 14.65
C TYR A 93 -4.98 13.88 14.72
N ASN A 94 -5.80 14.55 13.91
CA ASN A 94 -5.97 16.00 13.81
C ASN A 94 -7.33 16.30 13.15
N GLU A 95 -7.66 17.59 13.01
CA GLU A 95 -8.93 18.05 12.42
C GLU A 95 -9.19 17.58 10.98
N TYR A 96 -8.15 17.24 10.22
CA TYR A 96 -8.26 16.82 8.82
C TYR A 96 -8.39 15.31 8.68
N THR A 97 -7.56 14.56 9.42
CA THR A 97 -7.59 13.10 9.44
C THR A 97 -8.85 12.55 10.10
N SER A 98 -9.48 13.30 11.00
CA SER A 98 -10.79 12.94 11.56
C SER A 98 -11.95 13.10 10.57
N LYS A 99 -11.79 13.92 9.53
CA LYS A 99 -12.80 14.11 8.47
C LYS A 99 -12.75 13.01 7.40
N LEU A 100 -11.63 12.29 7.28
CA LEU A 100 -11.45 11.24 6.26
C LEU A 100 -12.47 10.13 6.43
N ASN A 101 -13.23 9.88 5.36
CA ASN A 101 -14.22 8.83 5.30
C ASN A 101 -13.88 7.87 4.16
N PHE A 102 -13.66 6.60 4.51
CA PHE A 102 -13.33 5.55 3.56
C PHE A 102 -14.41 4.46 3.42
N ASP A 103 -15.63 4.67 3.95
CA ASP A 103 -16.70 3.67 3.98
C ASP A 103 -17.07 3.12 2.60
N ASN A 104 -16.92 3.93 1.55
CA ASN A 104 -17.31 3.59 0.18
C ASN A 104 -16.12 3.33 -0.74
N THR A 105 -14.88 3.26 -0.21
CA THR A 105 -13.68 3.12 -1.03
C THR A 105 -13.42 1.72 -1.54
N ILE A 106 -13.81 0.72 -0.76
CA ILE A 106 -13.67 -0.69 -1.11
C ILE A 106 -15.05 -1.31 -1.17
N LEU A 107 -15.34 -1.92 -2.32
CA LEU A 107 -16.61 -2.61 -2.53
C LEU A 107 -16.80 -3.69 -1.46
N HIS A 108 -17.93 -3.62 -0.75
CA HIS A 108 -18.32 -4.55 0.32
C HIS A 108 -17.35 -4.63 1.52
N SER A 109 -16.50 -3.62 1.76
CA SER A 109 -15.64 -3.58 2.94
C SER A 109 -15.60 -2.20 3.56
N LYS A 110 -16.13 -2.09 4.78
CA LYS A 110 -16.01 -0.89 5.60
C LYS A 110 -14.73 -0.95 6.44
N PRO A 111 -14.00 0.17 6.60
CA PRO A 111 -12.84 0.22 7.47
C PRO A 111 -13.26 0.10 8.92
N PHE A 112 -12.50 -0.67 9.69
CA PHE A 112 -12.53 -0.58 11.15
C PHE A 112 -11.64 0.59 11.59
N ILE A 113 -12.22 1.56 12.29
CA ILE A 113 -11.54 2.79 12.71
C ILE A 113 -11.09 2.65 14.17
N ILE A 114 -9.81 2.88 14.44
CA ILE A 114 -9.24 2.81 15.79
C ILE A 114 -8.48 4.10 16.09
N LYS A 115 -8.72 4.68 17.27
CA LYS A 115 -7.85 5.73 17.83
C LYS A 115 -6.91 5.11 18.85
N ARG A 116 -5.61 5.37 18.74
CA ARG A 116 -4.58 4.84 19.67
C ARG A 116 -3.71 5.95 20.20
N ALA A 117 -3.56 6.03 21.51
CA ALA A 117 -2.52 6.82 22.13
C ALA A 117 -1.16 6.17 21.85
N LYS A 118 -0.18 6.95 21.39
CA LYS A 118 1.19 6.50 21.20
C LYS A 118 2.13 7.40 21.98
N SER A 119 3.02 6.78 22.75
CA SER A 119 4.18 7.44 23.33
C SER A 119 5.39 7.26 22.40
N SER A 120 6.24 8.27 22.31
CA SER A 120 7.49 8.14 21.54
C SER A 120 8.50 7.33 22.34
N LYS A 121 9.15 6.33 21.73
CA LYS A 121 10.23 5.54 22.36
C LYS A 121 11.51 6.36 22.60
N SER A 122 11.57 7.61 22.14
CA SER A 122 12.72 8.50 22.21
C SER A 122 12.46 9.66 23.18
N GLY A 123 12.48 9.36 24.49
CA GLY A 123 12.83 10.31 25.57
C GLY A 123 12.12 11.66 25.66
N GLY A 124 10.99 11.88 24.98
CA GLY A 124 10.27 13.16 24.98
C GLY A 124 8.77 12.99 25.22
N PRO A 125 8.12 13.97 25.88
CA PRO A 125 6.68 13.98 26.12
C PRO A 125 5.97 14.35 24.83
N LYS A 126 5.86 13.40 23.90
CA LYS A 126 4.98 13.55 22.73
C LYS A 126 4.04 12.36 22.70
N ASP A 127 3.13 12.36 23.65
CA ASP A 127 1.91 11.59 23.54
C ASP A 127 1.10 12.19 22.41
N TYR A 128 0.90 11.41 21.36
CA TYR A 128 0.00 11.79 20.27
C TYR A 128 -1.02 10.70 20.05
N ILE A 129 -2.20 11.14 19.63
CA ILE A 129 -3.25 10.23 19.21
C ILE A 129 -3.03 9.92 17.73
N SER A 130 -3.11 8.66 17.39
CA SER A 130 -3.14 8.16 16.01
C SER A 130 -4.55 7.67 15.67
N ILE A 131 -4.93 7.79 14.41
CA ILE A 131 -6.15 7.22 13.84
C ILE A 131 -5.76 6.20 12.78
N ALA A 132 -6.27 4.98 12.91
CA ALA A 132 -6.01 3.88 12.01
C ALA A 132 -7.30 3.43 11.34
N PHE A 133 -7.24 3.22 10.02
CA PHE A 133 -8.31 2.66 9.20
C PHE A 133 -7.86 1.28 8.73
N LYS A 134 -8.55 0.24 9.19
CA LYS A 134 -8.21 -1.14 8.90
C LYS A 134 -9.26 -1.78 8.02
N PHE A 135 -8.87 -2.13 6.80
CA PHE A 135 -9.71 -2.91 5.92
C PHE A 135 -9.37 -4.37 6.09
N GLN A 136 -10.28 -5.07 6.75
CA GLN A 136 -10.24 -6.52 6.84
C GLN A 136 -11.10 -7.05 5.70
N SER A 137 -10.48 -7.75 4.75
CA SER A 137 -11.29 -8.53 3.82
C SER A 137 -10.60 -9.80 3.36
N ILE A 138 -11.30 -10.91 3.61
CA ILE A 138 -11.16 -12.17 2.88
C ILE A 138 -11.36 -11.97 1.37
N ILE A 139 -12.02 -10.86 0.99
CA ILE A 139 -12.46 -10.46 -0.33
C ILE A 139 -11.72 -9.17 -0.73
N LEU A 140 -10.43 -9.04 -0.39
CA LEU A 140 -9.56 -8.10 -1.09
C LEU A 140 -9.25 -8.71 -2.48
N ARG A 141 -10.30 -9.01 -3.28
CA ARG A 141 -10.15 -9.36 -4.69
C ARG A 141 -9.33 -8.22 -5.28
N CYS A 142 -8.13 -8.54 -5.76
CA CYS A 142 -7.09 -7.66 -6.26
C CYS A 142 -7.56 -6.67 -7.34
N LYS A 143 -8.40 -5.70 -6.99
CA LYS A 143 -8.82 -4.57 -7.85
C LYS A 143 -8.38 -3.22 -7.28
N ILE A 144 -8.11 -3.14 -5.98
CA ILE A 144 -7.67 -1.89 -5.32
C ILE A 144 -6.27 -1.49 -5.75
N LEU A 145 -5.39 -2.46 -6.05
CA LEU A 145 -4.02 -2.14 -6.44
C LEU A 145 -3.87 -1.73 -7.91
N PHE A 146 -4.85 -2.04 -8.78
CA PHE A 146 -4.80 -1.70 -10.21
C PHE A 146 -6.22 -1.53 -10.80
N PRO A 147 -6.76 -0.30 -10.89
CA PRO A 147 -7.98 -0.02 -11.66
C PRO A 147 -7.64 0.05 -13.16
N GLY A 148 -7.09 -1.04 -13.67
CA GLY A 148 -6.59 -1.16 -15.04
C GLY A 148 -6.24 -2.62 -15.27
N GLY A 149 -7.25 -3.40 -15.67
CA GLY A 149 -6.98 -4.63 -16.40
C GLY A 149 -6.13 -4.28 -17.63
N GLU A 150 -5.27 -5.21 -18.02
CA GLU A 150 -4.26 -5.08 -19.08
C GLU A 150 -2.96 -4.41 -18.64
N SER A 151 -1.98 -5.27 -18.38
CA SER A 151 -0.71 -5.24 -19.09
C SER A 151 -0.10 -3.87 -19.40
N ARG A 152 -0.06 -2.94 -18.44
CA ARG A 152 1.08 -2.04 -18.39
C ARG A 152 2.23 -2.89 -17.90
N ARG A 153 2.95 -3.48 -18.86
CA ARG A 153 4.34 -3.87 -18.69
C ARG A 153 4.95 -2.80 -17.80
N VAL A 154 5.39 -3.19 -16.62
CA VAL A 154 6.20 -2.33 -15.78
C VAL A 154 7.57 -2.28 -16.46
N GLY A 155 7.61 -1.66 -17.64
CA GLY A 155 8.82 -1.29 -18.35
C GLY A 155 9.44 -0.16 -17.56
N GLY A 156 10.31 -0.52 -16.64
CA GLY A 156 11.00 0.44 -15.79
C GLY A 156 11.42 -0.04 -14.41
N PHE A 157 11.19 -1.29 -14.03
CA PHE A 157 11.99 -1.90 -12.95
C PHE A 157 13.14 -2.67 -13.59
N PRO A 158 14.40 -2.27 -13.34
CA PRO A 158 15.53 -3.13 -13.64
C PRO A 158 15.33 -4.46 -12.93
N ASP A 159 15.64 -5.53 -13.64
CA ASP A 159 15.66 -6.90 -13.14
C ASP A 159 16.28 -6.94 -11.73
N GLY A 160 15.49 -7.34 -10.74
CA GLY A 160 15.95 -7.47 -9.36
C GLY A 160 15.10 -6.80 -8.27
N ASN A 161 13.97 -6.15 -8.59
CA ASN A 161 13.13 -5.52 -7.56
C ASN A 161 12.08 -6.50 -6.97
N PRO A 162 12.16 -6.90 -5.68
CA PRO A 162 11.28 -7.93 -5.08
C PRO A 162 9.79 -7.53 -4.95
N GLY A 163 9.45 -6.28 -5.28
CA GLY A 163 8.10 -5.74 -5.16
C GLY A 163 7.10 -6.33 -6.15
N GLY A 164 7.54 -6.63 -7.38
CA GLY A 164 6.69 -7.22 -8.43
C GLY A 164 6.26 -8.66 -8.09
N ASP A 165 7.19 -9.47 -7.58
CA ASP A 165 6.95 -10.87 -7.21
C ASP A 165 5.98 -11.00 -6.03
N ARG A 166 6.02 -10.07 -5.07
CA ARG A 166 5.13 -10.09 -3.91
C ARG A 166 3.68 -9.86 -4.31
N VAL A 167 3.42 -8.99 -5.30
CA VAL A 167 2.07 -8.69 -5.80
C VAL A 167 1.49 -9.87 -6.58
N MET A 168 2.30 -10.55 -7.40
CA MET A 168 1.87 -11.76 -8.11
C MET A 168 1.53 -12.91 -7.15
N LYS A 169 2.31 -13.05 -6.06
CA LYS A 169 2.05 -14.05 -5.01
C LYS A 169 0.71 -13.81 -4.27
N ILE A 170 0.20 -12.58 -4.20
CA ILE A 170 -1.12 -12.32 -3.59
C ILE A 170 -2.25 -13.00 -4.38
N LYS A 171 -2.19 -13.02 -5.72
CA LYS A 171 -3.21 -13.68 -6.56
C LYS A 171 -3.21 -15.20 -6.32
N SER A 172 -2.05 -15.83 -6.43
CA SER A 172 -1.90 -17.27 -6.18
C SER A 172 -2.33 -17.66 -4.75
N PHE A 173 -2.07 -16.81 -3.76
CA PHE A 173 -2.56 -17.01 -2.40
C PHE A 173 -4.09 -17.08 -2.32
N PHE A 174 -4.82 -16.21 -3.03
CA PHE A 174 -6.29 -16.24 -3.04
C PHE A 174 -6.88 -17.53 -3.62
N GLU A 175 -6.16 -18.18 -4.53
CA GLU A 175 -6.60 -19.43 -5.14
C GLU A 175 -6.40 -20.61 -4.19
N ILE A 176 -5.23 -20.67 -3.53
CA ILE A 176 -4.86 -21.81 -2.70
C ILE A 176 -5.33 -21.68 -1.23
N ARG A 177 -5.72 -20.49 -0.75
CA ARG A 177 -6.10 -20.25 0.66
C ARG A 177 -7.23 -21.12 1.18
N LYS A 178 -8.07 -21.66 0.28
CA LYS A 178 -9.14 -22.61 0.58
C LYS A 178 -8.60 -23.96 1.07
N TYR A 179 -7.38 -24.31 0.68
CA TYR A 179 -6.71 -25.56 1.04
C TYR A 179 -6.08 -25.56 2.43
N LYS A 180 -6.15 -24.43 3.16
CA LYS A 180 -5.68 -24.34 4.55
C LYS A 180 -6.34 -25.39 5.46
N THR A 181 -7.65 -25.60 5.27
CA THR A 181 -8.46 -26.51 6.07
C THR A 181 -8.55 -27.92 5.47
N SER A 182 -7.85 -28.19 4.36
CA SER A 182 -7.77 -29.52 3.80
C SER A 182 -7.08 -30.49 4.78
N PRO A 183 -7.42 -31.80 4.75
CA PRO A 183 -6.81 -32.80 5.61
C PRO A 183 -5.29 -32.77 5.55
N LYS A 184 -4.62 -32.94 6.70
CA LYS A 184 -3.15 -33.02 6.72
C LYS A 184 -2.67 -34.14 5.79
N HIS A 185 -1.57 -33.90 5.08
CA HIS A 185 -0.99 -34.78 4.06
C HIS A 185 -1.76 -34.94 2.74
N SER A 186 -2.95 -34.34 2.58
CA SER A 186 -3.62 -34.22 1.28
C SER A 186 -2.79 -33.41 0.28
N LEU A 187 -3.01 -33.64 -1.02
CA LEU A 187 -2.33 -32.89 -2.09
C LEU A 187 -2.59 -31.39 -1.94
N GLU A 188 -3.82 -31.02 -1.62
CA GLU A 188 -4.27 -29.66 -1.39
C GLU A 188 -3.53 -29.00 -0.22
N HIS A 189 -3.39 -29.73 0.90
CA HIS A 189 -2.65 -29.22 2.06
C HIS A 189 -1.14 -29.11 1.80
N ARG A 190 -0.58 -29.98 0.95
CA ARG A 190 0.82 -29.89 0.48
C ARG A 190 1.02 -28.68 -0.43
N ILE A 191 0.10 -28.42 -1.37
CA ILE A 191 0.12 -27.22 -2.24
C ILE A 191 0.08 -25.95 -1.39
N TYR A 192 -0.84 -25.89 -0.41
CA TYR A 192 -0.92 -24.78 0.54
C TYR A 192 0.41 -24.60 1.28
N SER A 193 0.92 -25.66 1.92
CA SER A 193 2.15 -25.62 2.74
C SER A 193 3.41 -25.24 1.93
N ASN A 194 3.56 -25.77 0.73
CA ASN A 194 4.70 -25.46 -0.15
C ASN A 194 4.74 -23.99 -0.56
N PHE A 195 3.58 -23.42 -0.89
CA PHE A 195 3.49 -22.00 -1.19
C PHE A 195 3.97 -21.12 -0.02
N PHE A 196 3.68 -21.51 1.23
CA PHE A 196 4.20 -20.77 2.41
C PHE A 196 5.70 -20.92 2.60
N LEU A 197 6.23 -22.13 2.43
CA LEU A 197 7.66 -22.35 2.53
C LEU A 197 8.42 -21.44 1.55
N VAL A 198 7.93 -21.33 0.31
CA VAL A 198 8.52 -20.43 -0.69
C VAL A 198 8.41 -18.95 -0.30
N ILE A 199 7.27 -18.50 0.27
CA ILE A 199 7.13 -17.10 0.72
C ILE A 199 8.04 -16.78 1.91
N ILE A 200 8.12 -17.68 2.89
CA ILE A 200 8.87 -17.47 4.13
C ILE A 200 10.38 -17.52 3.86
N ILE A 201 10.83 -18.47 3.02
CA ILE A 201 12.24 -18.67 2.67
C ILE A 201 12.72 -17.57 1.71
N ALA A 202 11.95 -17.22 0.67
CA ALA A 202 12.29 -16.12 -0.24
C ALA A 202 12.25 -14.73 0.44
N GLY A 203 11.67 -14.63 1.64
CA GLY A 203 11.73 -13.42 2.47
C GLY A 203 13.05 -13.26 3.24
N LYS A 204 13.86 -14.32 3.33
CA LYS A 204 15.11 -14.35 4.10
C LYS A 204 16.37 -14.39 3.23
N GLU A 205 16.29 -14.82 1.97
CA GLU A 205 17.45 -14.88 1.08
C GLU A 205 17.09 -14.49 -0.36
N THR A 206 17.94 -13.68 -0.99
CA THR A 206 18.06 -13.60 -2.46
C THR A 206 18.47 -14.98 -2.97
N VAL A 207 17.49 -15.85 -3.24
CA VAL A 207 17.74 -17.14 -3.89
C VAL A 207 17.46 -16.97 -5.38
N HIS A 208 18.47 -16.52 -6.11
CA HIS A 208 18.64 -16.98 -7.49
C HIS A 208 18.74 -18.51 -7.45
N ASN A 209 18.00 -19.21 -8.33
CA ASN A 209 18.06 -20.67 -8.59
C ASN A 209 17.05 -21.59 -7.88
N LEU A 210 15.75 -21.29 -7.89
CA LEU A 210 14.72 -22.32 -7.61
C LEU A 210 13.60 -22.44 -8.66
N TYR A 211 13.77 -21.84 -9.84
CA TYR A 211 12.89 -22.12 -10.98
C TYR A 211 13.63 -22.97 -12.02
N GLU A 212 13.65 -24.28 -11.81
CA GLU A 212 13.47 -25.22 -12.93
C GLU A 212 12.12 -25.92 -12.74
N PRO A 213 11.20 -25.87 -13.73
CA PRO A 213 9.94 -26.59 -13.68
C PRO A 213 10.21 -28.07 -13.96
N LYS A 214 10.58 -28.84 -12.94
CA LYS A 214 10.80 -30.29 -13.06
C LYS A 214 9.94 -31.17 -12.14
N ILE A 215 8.91 -30.61 -11.50
CA ILE A 215 8.03 -31.40 -10.60
C ILE A 215 6.73 -31.86 -11.32
N LEU A 216 6.56 -31.56 -12.61
CA LEU A 216 5.41 -32.03 -13.40
C LEU A 216 5.72 -33.23 -14.32
N SER A 217 6.97 -33.69 -14.41
CA SER A 217 7.34 -34.86 -15.22
C SER A 217 7.40 -36.18 -14.44
N ASP A 218 7.48 -36.12 -13.11
CA ASP A 218 7.78 -37.31 -12.29
C ASP A 218 6.54 -37.84 -11.55
N LEU A 219 5.35 -37.40 -11.95
CA LEU A 219 4.06 -37.88 -11.43
C LEU A 219 3.12 -38.23 -12.57
N ASN A 220 3.49 -39.25 -13.35
CA ASN A 220 2.60 -40.23 -14.03
C ASN A 220 3.45 -41.13 -14.96
N PRO A 221 3.29 -42.46 -15.00
CA PRO A 221 2.54 -43.39 -14.13
C PRO A 221 3.41 -44.13 -13.11
#